data_AF-A0AAN7VBK5-F1
#
_entry.id   AF-A0AAN7VBK5-F1
#
_cell.length_a   1.000
_cell.length_b   1.000
_cell.length_c   1.000
_cell.angle_alpha   90.00
_cell.angle_beta   90.00
_cell.angle_gamma   90.00
#
_symmetry.space_group_name_H-M   'P 1'
#
loop_
_entity.id
_entity.type
_entity.pdbx_description
1 polymer ?
#
loop_
_entity_poly.entity_id
_entity_poly.type
_entity_poly.pdbx_seq_one_letter_code
_entity_poly.pdbx_strand_id
1 'polypeptide(L)'
;MQLVLYLVPLVSVALCLSHGPKRYDNYKVYRLVPTTELQINALRHLEEYSPQYDFWTEAILLNHNVDIMVPPALQDDFEKYLQAIQLHPVIWIKNVQDAIDRENNSVKLFVGSKKL
;
A
#
# COMPACT_ATOMS: atom_id res chain seq x y z
N MET A 1 45.42 2.48 29.33
CA MET A 1 43.96 2.24 29.31
C MET A 1 43.43 2.44 27.89
N GLN A 2 43.87 1.58 26.95
CA GLN A 2 43.76 1.82 25.51
C GLN A 2 43.01 0.67 24.83
N LEU A 3 41.84 0.31 25.36
CA LEU A 3 40.98 -0.77 24.82
C LEU A 3 39.54 -0.30 24.54
N VAL A 4 39.19 0.94 24.88
CA VAL A 4 37.81 1.45 24.77
C VAL A 4 37.49 1.99 23.36
N LEU A 5 38.51 2.24 22.52
CA LEU A 5 38.33 2.95 21.25
C LEU A 5 37.80 2.09 20.08
N TYR A 6 37.87 0.76 20.19
CA TYR A 6 37.44 -0.17 19.12
C TYR A 6 36.03 -0.74 19.31
N LEU A 7 35.40 -0.53 20.46
CA LEU A 7 34.06 -1.07 20.74
C LEU A 7 32.92 -0.22 20.14
N VAL A 8 33.16 1.07 19.88
CA VAL A 8 32.14 2.00 19.36
C VAL A 8 31.75 1.74 17.89
N PRO A 9 32.65 1.47 16.93
CA PRO A 9 32.24 1.24 15.54
C PRO A 9 31.54 -0.10 15.31
N LEU A 10 31.77 -1.13 16.16
CA LEU A 10 31.15 -2.45 16.01
C LEU A 10 29.65 -2.43 16.37
N VAL A 11 29.26 -1.58 17.34
CA VAL A 11 27.86 -1.42 17.77
C VAL A 11 27.03 -0.68 16.72
N SER A 12 27.60 0.33 16.05
CA SER A 12 26.89 1.08 15.00
C SER A 12 26.61 0.26 13.74
N VAL A 13 27.45 -0.72 13.40
CA VAL A 13 27.22 -1.61 12.24
C VAL A 13 26.12 -2.64 12.53
N ALA A 14 25.98 -3.10 13.77
CA ALA A 14 24.97 -4.08 14.15
C ALA A 14 23.52 -3.54 14.07
N LEU A 15 23.33 -2.23 14.31
CA LEU A 15 22.00 -1.60 14.26
C LEU A 15 21.43 -1.46 12.85
N CYS A 16 22.26 -1.50 11.80
CA CYS A 16 21.82 -1.30 10.41
C CYS A 16 21.20 -2.55 9.75
N LEU A 17 21.27 -3.73 10.40
CA LEU A 17 20.94 -5.03 9.80
C LEU A 17 19.45 -5.44 9.92
N SER A 18 18.57 -4.60 10.47
CA SER A 18 17.17 -4.98 10.77
C SER A 18 16.13 -4.57 9.71
N HIS A 19 16.54 -4.26 8.47
CA HIS A 19 15.59 -3.93 7.41
C HIS A 19 15.04 -5.21 6.76
N GLY A 20 14.07 -5.84 7.41
CA GLY A 20 13.26 -6.89 6.81
C GLY A 20 12.51 -6.40 5.56
N PRO A 21 11.95 -7.31 4.73
CA PRO A 21 11.16 -6.92 3.56
C PRO A 21 10.03 -5.97 3.97
N LYS A 22 9.78 -4.92 3.18
CA LYS A 22 8.70 -3.96 3.42
C LYS A 22 7.36 -4.72 3.48
N ARG A 23 6.62 -4.52 4.56
CA ARG A 23 5.30 -5.12 4.77
C ARG A 23 4.18 -4.11 4.57
N TYR A 24 3.03 -4.60 4.13
CA TYR A 24 1.81 -3.84 3.86
C TYR A 24 0.63 -4.37 4.69
N ASP A 25 0.89 -4.74 5.94
CA ASP A 25 -0.12 -5.31 6.81
C ASP A 25 -1.31 -4.35 6.99
N ASN A 26 -2.52 -4.87 6.79
CA ASN A 26 -3.79 -4.16 6.90
C ASN A 26 -3.99 -3.01 5.89
N TYR A 27 -3.11 -2.84 4.92
CA TYR A 27 -3.39 -1.97 3.78
C TYR A 27 -4.59 -2.52 3.02
N LYS A 28 -5.50 -1.64 2.63
CA LYS A 28 -6.68 -2.00 1.85
C LYS A 28 -6.59 -1.40 0.46
N VAL A 29 -7.16 -2.08 -0.53
CA VAL A 29 -7.42 -1.51 -1.86
C VAL A 29 -8.92 -1.29 -1.99
N TYR A 30 -9.29 -0.04 -2.21
CA TYR A 30 -10.66 0.38 -2.46
C TYR A 30 -10.84 0.53 -3.98
N ARG A 31 -11.93 -0.03 -4.49
CA ARG A 31 -12.38 0.17 -5.87
C ARG A 31 -13.53 1.15 -5.89
N LEU A 32 -13.38 2.20 -6.68
CA LEU A 32 -14.34 3.27 -6.85
C LEU A 32 -14.85 3.29 -8.29
N VAL A 33 -16.07 3.78 -8.50
CA VAL A 33 -16.62 4.05 -9.83
C VAL A 33 -17.20 5.46 -9.81
N PRO A 34 -16.39 6.51 -10.11
CA PRO A 34 -16.87 7.88 -10.15
C PRO A 34 -17.86 8.07 -11.30
N THR A 35 -19.01 8.67 -11.03
CA THR A 35 -20.08 8.89 -12.01
C THR A 35 -20.28 10.36 -12.36
N THR A 36 -19.54 11.26 -11.72
CA THR A 36 -19.61 12.71 -11.94
C THR A 36 -18.23 13.35 -12.10
N GLU A 37 -18.17 14.45 -12.86
CA GLU A 37 -16.93 15.23 -13.04
C GLU A 37 -16.39 15.78 -11.71
N LEU A 38 -17.28 16.09 -10.75
CA LEU A 38 -16.89 16.53 -9.42
C LEU A 38 -16.08 15.44 -8.70
N GLN A 39 -16.54 14.18 -8.75
CA GLN A 39 -15.83 13.05 -8.14
C GLN A 39 -14.48 12.80 -8.82
N ILE A 40 -14.42 12.86 -10.16
CA ILE A 40 -13.17 12.74 -10.90
C ILE A 40 -12.17 13.83 -10.49
N ASN A 41 -12.61 15.09 -10.46
CA ASN A 41 -11.76 16.21 -10.06
C ASN A 41 -11.30 16.09 -8.61
N ALA A 42 -12.17 15.64 -7.72
CA ALA A 42 -11.84 15.40 -6.32
C ALA A 42 -10.77 14.31 -6.17
N LEU A 43 -10.94 13.17 -6.86
CA LEU A 43 -9.95 12.08 -6.85
C LEU A 43 -8.61 12.48 -7.45
N ARG A 44 -8.61 13.26 -8.54
CA ARG A 44 -7.38 13.80 -9.15
C ARG A 44 -6.65 14.74 -8.20
N HIS A 45 -7.39 15.60 -7.49
CA HIS A 45 -6.80 16.46 -6.46
C HIS A 45 -6.20 15.62 -5.33
N LEU A 46 -6.88 14.54 -4.91
CA LEU A 46 -6.35 13.64 -3.90
C LEU A 46 -5.03 12.99 -4.36
N GLU A 47 -4.98 12.50 -5.60
CA GLU A 47 -3.78 11.89 -6.21
C GLU A 47 -2.61 12.87 -6.30
N GLU A 48 -2.87 14.13 -6.68
CA GLU A 48 -1.82 15.16 -6.86
C GLU A 48 -1.23 15.65 -5.53
N TYR A 49 -2.07 15.83 -4.51
CA TYR A 49 -1.67 16.52 -3.28
C TYR A 49 -1.47 15.60 -2.06
N SER A 50 -1.88 14.33 -2.13
CA SER A 50 -1.79 13.39 -1.02
C SER A 50 -0.99 12.13 -1.39
N PRO A 51 0.36 12.22 -1.40
CA PRO A 51 1.25 11.14 -1.84
C PRO A 51 1.22 9.89 -0.94
N GLN A 52 0.46 9.91 0.15
CA GLN A 52 0.27 8.76 1.04
C GLN A 52 -0.75 7.74 0.49
N TYR A 53 -1.55 8.12 -0.51
CA TYR A 53 -2.47 7.23 -1.22
C TYR A 53 -1.83 6.73 -2.51
N ASP A 54 -1.81 5.42 -2.70
CA ASP A 54 -1.25 4.80 -3.89
C ASP A 54 -2.37 4.49 -4.89
N PHE A 55 -2.47 5.27 -5.97
CA PHE A 55 -3.42 5.03 -7.05
C PHE A 55 -2.88 3.92 -7.97
N TRP A 56 -3.56 2.78 -8.00
CA TRP A 56 -3.22 1.67 -8.89
C TRP A 56 -3.85 1.84 -10.28
N THR A 57 -4.83 2.72 -10.40
CA THR A 57 -5.47 3.10 -11.66
C THR A 57 -5.81 4.57 -11.62
N GLU A 58 -5.58 5.27 -12.72
CA GLU A 58 -5.75 6.72 -12.82
C GLU A 58 -7.24 7.12 -12.78
N ALA A 59 -7.53 8.23 -12.10
CA ALA A 59 -8.90 8.78 -11.98
C ALA A 59 -9.24 9.73 -13.14
N ILE A 60 -9.29 9.22 -14.38
CA ILE A 60 -9.48 10.06 -15.59
C ILE A 60 -10.89 9.96 -16.16
N LEU A 61 -11.50 8.77 -16.16
CA LEU A 61 -12.71 8.50 -16.92
C LEU A 61 -13.92 8.25 -16.00
N LEU A 62 -15.06 8.83 -16.36
CA LEU A 62 -16.34 8.55 -15.72
C LEU A 62 -16.77 7.09 -15.95
N ASN A 63 -17.37 6.48 -14.93
CA ASN A 63 -17.87 5.10 -14.93
C ASN A 63 -16.79 4.02 -15.15
N HIS A 64 -15.52 4.36 -14.97
CA HIS A 64 -14.41 3.42 -14.97
C HIS A 64 -13.92 3.15 -13.54
N ASN A 65 -13.34 1.96 -13.33
CA ASN A 65 -12.81 1.59 -12.03
C ASN A 65 -11.56 2.43 -11.71
N VAL A 66 -11.52 2.96 -10.49
CA VAL A 66 -10.35 3.59 -9.89
C VAL A 66 -9.99 2.77 -8.66
N ASP A 67 -8.81 2.17 -8.66
CA ASP A 67 -8.32 1.32 -7.58
C ASP A 67 -7.26 2.10 -6.78
N ILE A 68 -7.46 2.23 -5.47
CA ILE A 68 -6.60 3.04 -4.58
C ILE A 68 -6.19 2.20 -3.36
N MET A 69 -4.89 2.06 -3.15
CA MET A 69 -4.31 1.44 -1.97
C MET A 69 -4.12 2.47 -0.86
N VAL A 70 -4.64 2.15 0.32
CA VAL A 70 -4.75 3.07 1.46
C VAL A 70 -4.10 2.47 2.70
N PRO A 71 -3.15 3.17 3.35
CA PRO A 71 -2.52 2.73 4.59
C PRO A 71 -3.53 2.69 5.75
N PRO A 72 -3.37 1.77 6.73
CA PRO A 72 -4.30 1.58 7.84
C PRO A 72 -4.65 2.88 8.58
N ALA A 73 -3.65 3.73 8.80
CA ALA A 73 -3.81 4.98 9.54
C ALA A 73 -4.68 6.03 8.85
N LEU A 74 -4.91 5.91 7.54
CA LEU A 74 -5.68 6.88 6.75
C LEU A 74 -7.04 6.33 6.28
N GLN A 75 -7.37 5.07 6.58
CA GLN A 75 -8.59 4.44 6.08
C GLN A 75 -9.85 5.16 6.54
N ASP A 76 -9.94 5.53 7.82
CA ASP A 76 -11.11 6.22 8.37
C ASP A 76 -11.32 7.59 7.73
N ASP A 77 -10.24 8.34 7.49
CA ASP A 77 -10.31 9.66 6.89
C ASP A 77 -10.61 9.58 5.40
N PHE A 78 -10.06 8.58 4.72
CA PHE A 78 -10.39 8.28 3.33
C PHE A 78 -11.87 7.91 3.16
N GLU A 79 -12.42 7.06 4.03
CA GLU A 79 -13.83 6.66 3.99
C GLU A 79 -14.76 7.87 4.24
N LYS A 80 -14.42 8.76 5.18
CA LYS A 80 -15.17 10.03 5.40
C LYS A 80 -15.09 10.95 4.18
N TYR A 81 -13.90 11.07 3.58
CA TYR A 81 -13.70 11.87 2.37
C TYR A 81 -14.59 11.39 1.22
N LEU A 82 -14.61 10.07 1.00
CA LEU A 82 -15.47 9.44 -0.02
C LEU A 82 -16.96 9.68 0.25
N GLN A 83 -17.39 9.58 1.51
CA GLN A 83 -18.77 9.91 1.89
C GLN A 83 -19.13 11.38 1.59
N ALA A 84 -18.21 12.32 1.84
CA ALA A 84 -18.43 13.74 1.58
C ALA A 84 -18.66 14.05 0.10
N ILE A 85 -17.99 13.32 -0.81
CA ILE A 85 -18.19 13.43 -2.26
C ILE A 85 -19.24 12.45 -2.81
N GLN A 86 -19.99 11.78 -1.93
CA GLN A 86 -21.04 10.80 -2.26
C GLN A 86 -20.54 9.68 -3.17
N LEU A 87 -19.32 9.20 -2.93
CA LEU A 87 -18.70 8.11 -3.68
C LEU A 87 -18.60 6.87 -2.78
N HIS A 88 -19.26 5.78 -3.16
CA HIS A 88 -19.29 4.56 -2.36
C HIS A 88 -18.25 3.56 -2.85
N PRO A 89 -17.26 3.18 -2.02
CA PRO A 89 -16.27 2.20 -2.41
C PRO A 89 -16.73 0.76 -2.24
N VAL A 90 -16.10 -0.14 -2.99
CA VAL A 90 -16.04 -1.57 -2.67
C VAL A 90 -14.63 -1.91 -2.19
N ILE A 91 -14.50 -2.66 -1.10
CA ILE A 91 -13.19 -3.17 -0.66
C ILE A 91 -12.79 -4.32 -1.59
N TRP A 92 -11.84 -4.06 -2.48
CA TRP A 92 -11.33 -5.05 -3.44
C TRP A 92 -10.29 -5.97 -2.80
N ILE A 93 -9.38 -5.42 -2.00
CA ILE A 93 -8.37 -6.18 -1.24
C ILE A 93 -8.43 -5.72 0.21
N LYS A 94 -8.75 -6.64 1.13
CA LYS A 94 -8.90 -6.35 2.57
C LYS A 94 -7.56 -6.21 3.31
N ASN A 95 -6.55 -6.93 2.85
CA ASN A 95 -5.18 -6.88 3.37
C ASN A 95 -4.21 -7.18 2.23
N VAL A 96 -3.44 -6.17 1.82
CA VAL A 96 -2.47 -6.29 0.73
C VAL A 96 -1.35 -7.27 1.09
N GLN A 97 -0.91 -7.31 2.34
CA GLN A 97 0.13 -8.26 2.75
C GLN A 97 -0.30 -9.71 2.55
N ASP A 98 -1.55 -10.05 2.87
CA ASP A 98 -2.06 -11.41 2.65
C ASP A 98 -2.08 -11.78 1.16
N ALA A 99 -2.31 -10.80 0.28
CA ALA A 99 -2.26 -11.02 -1.17
C ALA A 99 -0.83 -11.30 -1.64
N ILE A 100 0.14 -10.51 -1.17
CA ILE A 100 1.58 -10.71 -1.44
C ILE A 100 2.05 -12.08 -0.92
N ASP A 101 1.67 -12.43 0.31
CA ASP A 101 2.09 -13.68 0.94
C ASP A 101 1.53 -14.90 0.18
N ARG A 102 0.28 -14.82 -0.31
CA ARG A 102 -0.31 -15.86 -1.17
C ARG A 102 0.44 -16.02 -2.48
N GLU A 103 0.76 -14.92 -3.16
CA GLU A 103 1.51 -14.93 -4.41
C GLU A 103 2.90 -15.56 -4.22
N ASN A 104 3.66 -15.09 -3.22
CA ASN A 104 4.99 -15.62 -2.91
C ASN A 104 4.98 -17.12 -2.59
N ASN A 105 3.98 -17.58 -1.83
CA ASN A 105 3.85 -19.01 -1.53
C ASN A 105 3.54 -19.82 -2.79
N SER A 106 2.65 -19.33 -3.66
CA SER A 106 2.33 -20.00 -4.93
C SER A 106 3.58 -20.16 -5.81
N VAL A 107 4.39 -19.10 -5.95
CA VAL A 107 5.64 -19.14 -6.74
C VAL A 107 6.61 -20.18 -6.18
N LYS A 108 6.74 -20.28 -4.86
CA LYS A 108 7.61 -21.28 -4.20
C LYS A 108 7.20 -22.72 -4.54
N LEU A 109 5.89 -23.00 -4.61
CA LEU A 109 5.37 -24.33 -4.98
C LEU A 109 5.67 -24.69 -6.44
N PHE A 110 5.53 -23.72 -7.36
CA PHE A 110 5.82 -23.94 -8.78
C PHE A 110 7.32 -24.15 -9.04
N VAL A 111 8.19 -23.37 -8.40
CA VAL A 111 9.66 -23.52 -8.56
C VAL A 111 10.16 -24.85 -7.98
N GLY A 112 9.59 -25.28 -6.85
CA GLY A 112 9.93 -26.57 -6.23
C GLY A 112 9.55 -27.78 -7.10
N SER A 113 8.43 -27.70 -7.82
CA SER A 113 7.92 -28.81 -8.65
C SER A 113 8.69 -29.03 -9.96
N LYS A 114 9.43 -28.02 -10.46
CA LYS A 114 10.28 -28.14 -11.67
C LYS A 114 11.66 -28.76 -11.41
N LYS A 115 11.99 -29.06 -10.15
CA LYS A 115 13.28 -29.64 -9.76
C LYS A 115 13.25 -31.17 -9.56
N LEU A 116 12.15 -31.82 -9.95
CA LEU A 116 11.96 -33.27 -9.91
C LEU A 116 11.91 -33.85 -11.32
#